data_AF-A0A1I9GBI2-F1
#
_entry.id   AF-A0A1I9GBI2-F1
#
_cell.length_a   1.000
_cell.length_b   1.000
_cell.length_c   1.000
_cell.angle_alpha   90.00
_cell.angle_beta   90.00
_cell.angle_gamma   90.00
#
_symmetry.space_group_name_H-M   'P 1'
#
loop_
_entity.id
_entity.type
_entity.pdbx_description
1 polymer ?
#
loop_
_entity_poly.entity_id
_entity_poly.type
_entity_poly.pdbx_seq_one_letter_code
_entity_poly.pdbx_strand_id
1 'polypeptide(L)' 'YFGFITKHPLLPRFACHVFLSNVSTQPIVESIGRAFKRSYDEYMAFAHPTEDIYLE' A
#
# COMPACT_ATOMS: atom_id res chain seq x y z
N TYR A 1 -9.76 12.36 -11.26
CA TYR A 1 -9.02 12.60 -10.01
C TYR A 1 -8.80 11.27 -9.32
N PHE A 2 -7.68 11.11 -8.64
CA PHE A 2 -7.40 10.00 -7.74
C PHE A 2 -6.70 10.55 -6.51
N GLY A 3 -6.95 10.00 -5.34
CA GLY A 3 -6.18 10.36 -4.16
C GLY A 3 -6.04 9.24 -3.17
N PHE A 4 -4.99 9.32 -2.36
CA PHE A 4 -4.74 8.37 -1.27
C PHE A 4 -4.23 9.11 -0.03
N ILE A 5 -4.40 8.46 1.12
CA ILE A 5 -4.09 9.04 2.42
C ILE A 5 -2.84 8.38 3.00
N THR A 6 -1.97 9.19 3.57
CA THR A 6 -0.80 8.71 4.35
C THR A 6 -0.82 9.32 5.74
N LYS A 7 -0.35 8.55 6.72
CA LYS A 7 -0.11 9.05 8.07
C LYS A 7 1.24 9.75 8.11
N HIS A 8 1.31 10.91 8.75
CA HIS A 8 2.58 11.58 9.01
C HIS A 8 3.47 10.69 9.92
N PRO A 9 4.77 10.53 9.63
CA PRO A 9 5.61 9.56 10.35
C PRO A 9 5.75 9.86 11.84
N LEU A 10 5.69 11.13 12.24
CA LEU A 10 5.94 11.57 13.62
C LEU A 10 4.74 12.20 14.34
N LEU A 11 3.70 12.59 13.59
CA LEU A 11 2.61 13.42 14.11
C LEU A 11 1.29 12.69 13.92
N PRO A 12 0.29 12.89 14.78
CA PRO A 12 -1.05 12.35 14.61
C PRO A 12 -1.83 13.16 13.55
N ARG A 13 -1.25 13.25 12.34
CA ARG A 13 -1.78 13.99 11.20
C ARG A 13 -1.81 13.09 9.97
N PHE A 14 -2.69 13.43 9.04
CA PHE A 14 -2.84 12.74 7.78
C PHE A 14 -2.64 13.71 6.62
N ALA A 15 -2.10 13.22 5.51
CA ALA A 15 -1.99 13.94 4.26
C ALA A 15 -2.80 13.21 3.19
N CYS A 16 -3.59 13.97 2.43
CA CYS A 16 -4.26 13.49 1.22
C CYS A 16 -3.44 13.92 0.01
N HIS A 17 -3.00 12.96 -0.79
CA HIS A 17 -2.25 13.21 -2.03
C HIS A 17 -3.20 13.06 -3.19
N VAL A 18 -3.39 14.12 -3.98
CA VAL A 18 -4.40 14.14 -5.07
C VAL A 18 -3.71 14.28 -6.42
N PHE A 19 -4.08 13.40 -7.34
CA PHE A 19 -3.65 13.36 -8.72
C PHE A 19 -4.80 13.74 -9.64
N LEU A 20 -4.48 14.54 -10.64
CA LEU A 20 -5.37 14.91 -11.74
C LEU A 20 -4.75 14.45 -13.05
N SER A 21 -5.59 13.95 -13.95
CA SER A 21 -5.22 13.61 -15.32
C SER A 21 -6.33 14.11 -16.24
N ASN A 22 -5.93 14.64 -17.40
CA ASN A 22 -6.86 15.10 -18.43
C ASN A 22 -7.49 13.95 -19.22
N VAL A 23 -6.93 12.73 -19.10
CA VAL A 23 -7.39 11.55 -19.85
C VAL A 23 -7.94 10.49 -18.91
N SER A 24 -7.10 9.97 -18.01
CA SER A 24 -7.49 8.98 -17.01
C SER A 24 -6.47 8.89 -15.89
N THR A 25 -6.95 8.65 -14.67
CA THR A 25 -6.11 8.32 -13.51
C THR A 25 -5.96 6.81 -13.29
N GLN A 26 -6.59 5.97 -14.12
CA GLN A 26 -6.56 4.51 -13.99
C GLN A 26 -5.15 3.91 -13.89
N PRO A 27 -4.15 4.33 -14.70
CA PRO A 27 -2.80 3.75 -14.59
C PRO A 27 -2.15 3.99 -13.22
N ILE A 28 -2.44 5.13 -12.60
CA ILE A 28 -1.94 5.50 -11.27
C ILE A 28 -2.67 4.67 -10.19
N VAL A 29 -4.00 4.55 -10.30
CA VAL A 29 -4.82 3.73 -9.38
C VAL A 29 -4.28 2.31 -9.31
N GLU A 30 -4.08 1.68 -10.47
CA GLU A 30 -3.62 0.29 -10.54
C GLU A 30 -2.18 0.13 -10.04
N SER A 31 -1.30 1.06 -10.39
CA SER A 31 0.11 0.99 -9.97
C SER A 31 0.25 1.15 -8.46
N ILE A 32 -0.50 2.08 -7.84
CA ILE A 32 -0.49 2.29 -6.40
C ILE A 32 -1.15 1.10 -5.68
N GLY A 33 -2.26 0.58 -6.20
CA GLY A 33 -2.90 -0.62 -5.65
C GLY A 33 -1.95 -1.83 -5.62
N ARG A 34 -1.22 -2.07 -6.71
CA ARG A 34 -0.19 -3.13 -6.76
C ARG A 34 0.95 -2.88 -5.76
N ALA A 35 1.42 -1.64 -5.63
CA ALA A 35 2.46 -1.29 -4.67
C ALA A 35 2.02 -1.54 -3.22
N PHE A 36 0.79 -1.17 -2.87
CA PHE A 36 0.24 -1.41 -1.53
C PHE A 36 0.09 -2.89 -1.23
N LYS A 37 -0.45 -3.67 -2.19
CA LYS A 37 -0.55 -5.12 -2.05
C LYS A 37 0.82 -5.75 -1.82
N ARG A 38 1.81 -5.41 -2.65
CA ARG A 38 3.17 -5.94 -2.52
C ARG A 38 3.79 -5.59 -1.17
N SER A 39 3.71 -4.32 -0.75
CA SER A 39 4.24 -3.89 0.55
C SER A 39 3.57 -4.60 1.72
N TYR A 40 2.26 -4.85 1.64
CA TYR A 40 1.53 -5.60 2.66
C TYR A 40 1.94 -7.07 2.69
N ASP A 41 2.03 -7.72 1.53
CA ASP A 41 2.43 -9.12 1.42
C ASP A 41 3.87 -9.31 1.97
N GLU A 42 4.80 -8.42 1.63
CA GLU A 42 6.17 -8.42 2.16
C GLU A 42 6.20 -8.19 3.70
N TYR A 43 5.40 -7.26 4.20
CA TYR A 43 5.28 -7.00 5.64
C TYR A 43 4.69 -8.21 6.39
N MET A 44 3.65 -8.85 5.85
CA MET A 44 3.05 -10.04 6.45
C MET A 44 4.02 -11.22 6.47
N ALA A 45 4.73 -11.46 5.37
CA ALA A 45 5.73 -12.53 5.31
C ALA A 45 6.86 -12.33 6.34
N PHE A 46 7.25 -11.08 6.60
CA PHE A 46 8.27 -10.76 7.59
C PHE A 46 7.75 -10.77 9.03
N ALA A 47 6.57 -10.20 9.30
CA ALA A 47 6.04 -10.01 10.65
C ALA A 47 5.31 -11.25 11.20
N HIS A 48 4.78 -12.07 10.30
CA HIS A 48 4.04 -13.30 10.61
C HIS A 48 4.55 -14.44 9.73
N PRO A 49 5.82 -14.84 9.88
CA PRO A 49 6.35 -15.96 9.11
C PRO A 49 5.51 -17.19 9.43
N THR A 50 4.84 -17.74 8.41
CA THR A 50 4.26 -19.08 8.51
C THR A 50 5.44 -20.04 8.53
N GLU A 51 5.88 -20.43 9.72
CA GLU A 51 6.74 -21.61 9.85
C GLU A 51 5.89 -22.81 9.42
N ASP A 52 6.31 -23.49 8.35
CA ASP A 52 5.76 -24.79 7.99
C ASP A 52 6.11 -25.75 9.14
N ILE A 53 5.19 -25.93 10.07
CA ILE A 53 5.31 -26.90 11.17
C ILE A 53 5.17 -28.29 10.53
N TYR A 54 6.27 -28.82 10.00
CA TYR A 54 6.34 -30.22 9.61
C TYR A 54 6.29 -31.06 10.90
N LEU A 55 5.14 -31.68 11.16
CA LEU A 55 5.02 -32.74 12.16
C LEU A 55 5.66 -34.00 11.54
N GLU A 56 6.94 -34.23 11.81
CA GLU A 56 7.57 -35.56 11.71
C GLU A 56 7.16 -36.44 12.89
#